data_AF-H1YY92-F1
#
_entry.id   AF-H1YY92-F1
#
_cell.length_a   1.000
_cell.length_b   1.000
_cell.length_c   1.000
_cell.angle_alpha   90.00
_cell.angle_beta   90.00
_cell.angle_gamma   90.00
#
_symmetry.space_group_name_H-M   'P 1'
#
loop_
_entity.id
_entity.type
_entity.pdbx_description
1 polymer ?
#
loop_
_entity_poly.entity_id
_entity_poly.type
_entity_poly.pdbx_seq_one_letter_code
_entity_poly.pdbx_strand_id
1 'polypeptide(L)' 'MADSKVVRVQLDALETALRYGNSISEGIRTMEKLLKEKDKKGGFDIEAVRIVVREELDSIGRY' A
#
# COMPACT_ATOMS: atom_id res chain seq x y z
N MET A 1 25.10 1.54 16.40
CA MET A 1 25.22 0.14 15.94
C MET A 1 23.83 -0.30 15.51
N ALA A 2 23.68 -0.95 14.35
CA ALA A 2 22.38 -1.50 13.97
C ALA A 2 22.17 -2.80 14.76
N ASP A 3 21.11 -2.86 15.57
CA ASP A 3 20.80 -4.05 16.35
C ASP A 3 20.37 -5.20 15.43
N SER A 4 21.06 -6.33 15.53
CA SER A 4 20.69 -7.56 14.81
C SER A 4 19.96 -8.52 15.75
N LYS A 5 18.85 -9.08 15.28
CA LYS A 5 18.08 -10.11 15.99
C LYS A 5 17.82 -11.28 15.05
N VAL A 6 17.95 -12.50 15.57
CA VAL A 6 17.66 -13.74 14.82
C VAL A 6 16.21 -14.13 15.07
N VAL A 7 15.44 -14.30 14.00
CA VAL A 7 14.03 -14.68 14.05
C VAL A 7 13.84 -15.94 13.22
N ARG A 8 13.09 -16.91 13.74
CA ARG A 8 12.67 -18.08 12.96
C ARG A 8 11.49 -17.66 12.08
N VAL A 9 11.64 -17.85 10.78
CA VAL A 9 10.61 -17.58 9.79
C VAL A 9 10.32 -18.85 9.01
N GLN A 10 9.11 -18.93 8.45
CA GLN A 10 8.77 -20.00 7.53
C GLN A 10 9.57 -19.82 6.23
N LEU A 11 9.85 -20.94 5.55
CA LEU A 11 10.71 -20.95 4.36
C LEU A 11 10.07 -20.17 3.20
N ASP A 12 8.76 -20.27 3.05
CA ASP A 12 7.97 -19.54 2.06
C ASP A 12 8.02 -18.01 2.27
N ALA A 13 8.03 -17.55 3.51
CA ALA A 13 8.16 -16.15 3.87
C ALA A 13 9.57 -15.62 3.50
N LEU A 14 10.61 -16.44 3.72
CA LEU A 14 11.97 -16.14 3.29
C LEU A 14 12.05 -16.01 1.76
N GLU A 15 11.56 -17.02 1.04
CA GLU A 15 11.53 -17.01 -0.43
C GLU A 15 10.75 -15.80 -0.97
N THR A 16 9.63 -15.48 -0.33
CA THR A 16 8.82 -14.32 -0.69
C THR A 16 9.62 -13.04 -0.55
N ALA A 17 10.32 -12.81 0.57
CA ALA A 17 11.14 -11.63 0.76
C ALA A 17 12.28 -11.54 -0.26
N LEU A 18 12.93 -12.67 -0.57
CA LEU A 18 14.04 -12.74 -1.52
C LEU A 18 13.62 -12.46 -2.97
N ARG A 19 12.33 -12.59 -3.31
CA ARG A 19 11.81 -12.11 -4.61
C ARG A 19 11.87 -10.58 -4.76
N TYR A 20 12.00 -9.84 -3.65
CA TYR A 20 12.00 -8.36 -3.64
C TYR A 20 13.36 -7.74 -3.28
N GLY A 21 14.42 -8.53 -3.11
CA GLY A 21 15.77 -8.05 -2.81
C GLY A 21 16.79 -9.16 -2.56
N ASN A 22 18.07 -8.83 -2.56
CA ASN A 22 19.17 -9.80 -2.37
C ASN A 22 19.35 -10.24 -0.91
N SER A 23 18.65 -9.59 0.02
CA SER A 23 18.62 -9.93 1.44
C SER A 23 17.21 -9.79 2.01
N ILE A 24 16.94 -10.45 3.14
CA ILE A 24 15.66 -10.34 3.85
C ILE A 24 15.33 -8.87 4.17
N SER A 25 16.30 -8.13 4.70
CA SER A 25 16.13 -6.72 5.08
C SER A 25 15.80 -5.84 3.87
N GLU A 26 16.43 -6.09 2.73
CA GLU A 26 16.16 -5.37 1.48
C GLU A 26 14.77 -5.71 0.95
N GLY A 27 14.44 -6.99 0.88
CA GLY A 27 13.12 -7.47 0.45
C GLY A 27 12.00 -6.86 1.27
N ILE A 28 12.12 -6.88 2.61
CA ILE A 28 11.13 -6.28 3.52
C ILE A 28 10.94 -4.78 3.26
N ARG A 29 12.04 -4.02 3.09
CA ARG A 29 11.93 -2.57 2.80
C ARG A 29 11.27 -2.29 1.46
N THR A 30 11.60 -3.07 0.43
CA THR A 30 10.96 -2.96 -0.89
C THR A 30 9.47 -3.27 -0.80
N MET A 31 9.09 -4.33 -0.08
CA MET A 31 7.69 -4.69 0.16
C MET A 31 6.94 -3.56 0.90
N GLU A 32 7.52 -2.99 1.95
CA GLU A 32 6.92 -1.87 2.69
C GLU A 32 6.71 -0.64 1.78
N LYS A 33 7.71 -0.32 0.94
CA LYS A 33 7.59 0.79 -0.02
C LYS A 33 6.43 0.57 -0.99
N LEU A 34 6.31 -0.64 -1.55
CA LEU A 34 5.24 -0.98 -2.49
C LEU A 34 3.85 -0.92 -1.84
N LEU A 35 3.73 -1.35 -0.57
CA LEU A 35 2.48 -1.23 0.18
C LEU A 35 2.12 0.24 0.42
N LYS A 36 3.09 1.07 0.86
CA LYS A 36 2.87 2.52 1.03
C LYS A 36 2.52 3.22 -0.29
N GLU A 37 3.10 2.80 -1.40
CA GLU A 37 2.75 3.33 -2.72
C GLU A 37 1.35 2.90 -3.16
N LYS A 38 0.94 1.66 -2.84
CA LYS A 38 -0.44 1.20 -3.06
C LYS A 38 -1.44 1.95 -2.19
N ASP A 39 -1.14 2.19 -0.92
CA ASP A 39 -2.01 2.97 -0.04
C ASP A 39 -2.14 4.41 -0.53
N LYS A 40 -1.05 5.01 -1.02
CA LYS A 40 -1.07 6.35 -1.65
C LYS A 40 -1.86 6.38 -2.97
N LYS A 41 -1.88 5.29 -3.73
CA LYS A 41 -2.66 5.17 -4.98
C LYS A 41 -4.07 4.60 -4.78
N GLY A 42 -4.38 4.10 -3.58
CA GLY A 42 -5.64 3.45 -3.23
C GLY A 42 -6.79 4.41 -2.91
N GLY A 43 -6.55 5.71 -2.99
CA GLY A 43 -7.57 6.74 -2.80
C GLY A 43 -8.29 7.14 -4.08
N PHE A 44 -8.76 6.19 -4.91
CA PHE A 44 -9.96 6.51 -5.70
C PHE A 44 -11.14 6.25 -4.78
N ASP A 45 -11.36 7.19 -3.87
CA ASP A 45 -12.44 7.12 -2.89
C ASP A 45 -13.76 7.24 -3.67
N ILE A 46 -14.37 6.09 -3.95
CA ILE A 46 -15.64 6.00 -4.66
C ILE A 46 -16.73 6.77 -3.91
N GLU A 47 -16.66 6.87 -2.58
CA GLU A 47 -17.57 7.73 -1.83
C GLU A 47 -17.29 9.21 -2.07
N ALA A 48 -16.04 9.65 -2.09
CA ALA A 48 -15.70 11.03 -2.47
C ALA A 48 -16.19 11.37 -3.89
N VAL A 49 -16.00 10.46 -4.86
CA VAL A 49 -16.53 10.62 -6.22
C VAL A 49 -18.07 10.67 -6.20
N ARG A 50 -18.74 9.82 -5.42
CA ARG A 50 -20.21 9.82 -5.30
C ARG A 50 -20.74 11.12 -4.68
N ILE A 51 -20.03 11.68 -3.70
CA ILE A 51 -20.38 12.96 -3.07
C ILE A 51 -20.29 14.08 -4.11
N VAL A 52 -19.14 14.20 -4.79
CA VAL A 52 -18.96 15.25 -5.82
C VAL A 52 -20.01 15.15 -6.92
N VAL A 53 -20.27 13.94 -7.45
CA VAL A 53 -21.29 13.75 -8.49
C VAL A 53 -22.69 14.14 -8.01
N ARG A 54 -23.04 13.83 -6.76
CA ARG A 54 -24.35 14.22 -6.21
C ARG A 54 -24.45 15.74 -6.02
N GLU A 55 -23.40 16.38 -5.50
CA GLU A 55 -23.36 17.84 -5.35
C GLU A 55 -23.51 18.58 -6.69
N GLU A 56 -22.83 18.09 -7.73
CA GLU A 56 -22.95 18.65 -9.09
C GLU A 56 -24.34 18.42 -9.69
N LEU A 57 -24.97 17.25 -9.47
CA LEU A 57 -26.34 17.01 -9.92
C LEU A 57 -27.38 17.87 -9.17
N ASP A 58 -27.19 18.08 -7.86
CA ASP A 58 -28.04 18.93 -7.03
C ASP A 58 -27.87 20.43 -7.37
N SER A 59 -26.71 20.84 -7.90
CA SER A 59 -26.47 22.20 -8.38
C SER A 59 -27.17 22.46 -9.72
N ILE A 60 -27.19 21.46 -10.61
CA ILE A 60 -27.87 21.51 -11.91
C ILE A 60 -29.41 21.45 -11.75
N GLY A 61 -29.91 20.69 -10.78
CA GLY A 61 -31.36 20.58 -10.50
C GLY A 61 -31.98 21.78 -9.77
N ARG A 62 -31.16 22.77 -9.37
CA ARG A 62 -31.61 24.02 -8.74
C ARG A 62 -31.60 25.20 -9.73
N TYR A 63 -32.23 25.04 -10.89
CA TYR A 63 -32.82 26.11 -11.70
C TYR A 63 -34.01 25.58 -12.49
#